data_AF-E3K392-F1
#
_entry.id   AF-E3K392-F1
#
_cell.length_a   1.000
_cell.length_b   1.000
_cell.length_c   1.000
_cell.angle_alpha   90.00
_cell.angle_beta   90.00
_cell.angle_gamma   90.00
#
_symmetry.space_group_name_H-M   'P 1'
#
loop_
_entity.id
_entity.type
_entity.pdbx_description
1 polymer ?
#
loop_
_entity_poly.entity_id
_entity_poly.type
_entity_poly.pdbx_seq_one_letter_code
_entity_poly.pdbx_strand_id
1 'polypeptide(L)'
;MHCKPPSDLTDPKDAKLAKVQAQLAELVTVVNEERKARKELEAQLAKKEAELVATVATTNIPPQAPTAPVKGLKIGAPNKFDGTHGAKAEVFIKQVNLYILANQHLLSTDRAIMVFILSYLTGPASLWAQPWMRKVMCKTETIKHDNFVTQFNAMYCDTEKKNWWR
;
A
#
# COMPACT_ATOMS: atom_id res chain seq x y z
N MET A 1 -44.60 -67.92 -3.71
CA MET A 1 -43.25 -67.59 -4.21
C MET A 1 -42.92 -66.18 -3.72
N HIS A 2 -42.03 -66.05 -2.75
CA HIS A 2 -41.61 -64.76 -2.19
C HIS A 2 -40.30 -64.31 -2.86
N CYS A 3 -40.37 -63.34 -3.77
CA CYS A 3 -39.18 -62.66 -4.28
C CYS A 3 -38.87 -61.46 -3.37
N LYS A 4 -37.72 -61.50 -2.70
CA LYS A 4 -37.19 -60.41 -1.88
C LYS A 4 -36.49 -59.40 -2.81
N PRO A 5 -36.67 -58.07 -2.65
CA PRO A 5 -36.00 -57.09 -3.48
C PRO A 5 -34.50 -57.02 -3.15
N PRO A 6 -33.63 -56.68 -4.11
CA PRO A 6 -32.19 -56.61 -3.90
C PRO A 6 -31.86 -55.43 -3.00
N SER A 7 -31.07 -55.71 -1.95
CA SER A 7 -30.56 -54.71 -1.03
C SER A 7 -29.42 -53.95 -1.70
N ASP A 8 -29.71 -52.78 -2.25
CA ASP A 8 -28.69 -51.85 -2.74
C ASP A 8 -28.12 -51.07 -1.55
N LEU A 9 -27.16 -51.68 -0.86
CA LEU A 9 -26.43 -51.08 0.25
C LEU A 9 -25.07 -50.62 -0.28
N THR A 10 -25.02 -49.40 -0.81
CA THR A 10 -23.74 -48.76 -1.15
C THR A 10 -22.93 -48.54 0.13
N ASP A 11 -21.72 -49.11 0.21
CA ASP A 11 -20.86 -49.04 1.39
C ASP A 11 -20.43 -47.58 1.62
N PRO A 12 -20.58 -47.03 2.85
CA PRO A 12 -20.21 -45.64 3.15
C PRO A 12 -18.73 -45.33 2.91
N LYS A 13 -17.85 -46.34 2.84
CA LYS A 13 -16.44 -46.16 2.46
C LYS A 13 -16.28 -45.89 0.97
N ASP A 14 -17.07 -46.53 0.11
CA ASP A 14 -17.03 -46.34 -1.34
C ASP A 14 -17.55 -44.94 -1.71
N ALA A 15 -18.60 -44.48 -1.04
CA ALA A 15 -19.10 -43.11 -1.18
C ALA A 15 -18.05 -42.06 -0.76
N LYS A 16 -17.28 -42.33 0.30
CA LYS A 16 -16.21 -41.44 0.77
C LYS A 16 -15.01 -41.43 -0.19
N LEU A 17 -14.64 -42.60 -0.75
CA LEU A 17 -13.56 -42.72 -1.73
C LEU A 17 -13.92 -41.98 -3.03
N ALA A 18 -15.14 -42.16 -3.54
CA ALA A 18 -15.63 -41.45 -4.72
C ALA A 18 -15.62 -39.93 -4.53
N LYS A 19 -15.99 -39.45 -3.33
CA LYS A 19 -15.93 -38.02 -2.99
C LYS A 19 -14.50 -37.47 -3.00
N VAL A 20 -13.54 -38.22 -2.47
CA VAL A 20 -12.12 -37.81 -2.48
C VAL A 20 -11.55 -37.79 -3.90
N GLN A 21 -11.90 -38.78 -4.73
CA GLN A 21 -11.48 -38.81 -6.13
C GLN A 21 -12.05 -37.63 -6.94
N ALA A 22 -13.32 -37.26 -6.69
CA ALA A 22 -13.93 -36.08 -7.30
C ALA A 22 -13.22 -34.78 -6.90
N GLN A 23 -12.90 -34.61 -5.60
CA GLN A 23 -12.15 -33.44 -5.12
C GLN A 23 -10.75 -33.35 -5.71
N LEU A 24 -10.07 -34.49 -5.92
CA LEU A 24 -8.76 -34.53 -6.56
C LEU A 24 -8.84 -34.13 -8.04
N ALA A 25 -9.85 -34.61 -8.76
CA ALA A 25 -10.07 -34.24 -10.16
C ALA A 25 -10.37 -32.74 -10.32
N GLU A 26 -11.17 -32.18 -9.41
CA GLU A 26 -11.44 -30.75 -9.35
C GLU A 26 -10.16 -29.94 -9.09
N LEU A 27 -9.36 -30.34 -8.10
CA LEU A 27 -8.10 -29.66 -7.77
C LEU A 27 -7.10 -29.69 -8.94
N VAL A 28 -6.97 -30.83 -9.62
CA VAL A 28 -6.11 -30.93 -10.81
C VAL A 28 -6.58 -29.99 -11.92
N THR A 29 -7.90 -29.85 -12.08
CA THR A 29 -8.49 -28.91 -13.05
C THR A 29 -8.11 -27.47 -12.71
N VAL A 30 -8.33 -27.05 -11.46
CA VAL A 30 -8.01 -25.68 -11.00
C VAL A 30 -6.51 -25.38 -11.14
N VAL A 31 -5.64 -26.31 -10.77
CA VAL A 31 -4.18 -26.11 -10.87
C VAL A 31 -3.74 -25.96 -12.33
N ASN A 32 -4.37 -26.67 -13.27
CA ASN A 32 -4.05 -26.53 -14.69
C ASN A 32 -4.49 -25.18 -15.26
N GLU A 33 -5.67 -24.70 -14.87
CA GLU A 33 -6.14 -23.36 -15.25
C GLU A 33 -5.23 -22.26 -14.68
N GLU A 34 -4.83 -22.35 -13.41
CA GLU A 34 -3.87 -21.42 -12.79
C GLU A 34 -2.52 -21.39 -13.52
N ARG A 35 -2.00 -22.57 -13.90
CA ARG A 35 -0.75 -22.67 -14.66
C ARG A 35 -0.89 -22.05 -16.05
N LYS A 36 -2.04 -22.22 -16.70
CA LYS A 36 -2.32 -21.61 -18.00
C LYS A 36 -2.40 -20.08 -17.88
N ALA A 37 -3.11 -19.57 -16.88
CA ALA A 37 -3.22 -18.14 -16.62
C ALA A 37 -1.85 -17.49 -16.34
N ARG A 38 -1.00 -18.17 -15.56
CA ARG A 38 0.38 -17.69 -15.28
C ARG A 38 1.23 -17.59 -16.54
N LYS A 39 1.22 -18.64 -17.38
CA LYS A 39 1.97 -18.64 -18.65
C LYS A 39 1.51 -17.53 -19.59
N GLU A 40 0.20 -17.27 -19.65
CA GLU A 40 -0.35 -16.19 -20.47
C GLU A 40 0.09 -14.81 -19.95
N LEU A 41 0.07 -14.59 -18.63
CA LEU A 41 0.54 -13.34 -18.04
C LEU A 41 2.06 -13.13 -18.28
N GLU A 42 2.86 -14.18 -18.13
CA GLU A 42 4.30 -14.15 -18.44
C GLU A 42 4.56 -13.84 -19.91
N ALA A 43 3.80 -14.43 -20.83
CA ALA A 43 3.91 -14.14 -22.26
C ALA A 43 3.53 -12.70 -22.60
N GLN A 44 2.50 -12.16 -21.95
CA GLN A 44 2.12 -10.75 -22.09
C GLN A 44 3.20 -9.81 -21.57
N LEU A 45 3.80 -10.13 -20.42
CA LEU A 45 4.91 -9.37 -19.85
C LEU A 45 6.11 -9.38 -20.79
N ALA A 46 6.52 -10.56 -21.26
CA ALA A 46 7.63 -10.71 -22.21
C ALA A 46 7.39 -9.94 -23.51
N LYS A 47 6.15 -9.94 -24.03
CA LYS A 47 5.78 -9.15 -25.21
C LYS A 47 5.90 -7.65 -24.95
N LYS A 48 5.45 -7.17 -23.78
CA LYS A 48 5.55 -5.75 -23.40
C LYS A 48 6.99 -5.31 -23.21
N GLU A 49 7.83 -6.17 -22.62
CA GLU A 49 9.27 -5.93 -22.50
C GLU A 49 9.95 -5.87 -23.87
N ALA A 50 9.63 -6.80 -24.77
CA ALA A 50 10.17 -6.79 -26.14
C ALA A 50 9.74 -5.53 -26.92
N GLU A 51 8.48 -5.10 -26.77
CA GLU A 51 7.96 -3.86 -27.38
C GLU A 51 8.68 -2.61 -26.83
N LEU A 52 8.95 -2.57 -25.52
CA LEU A 52 9.73 -1.49 -24.90
C LEU A 52 11.17 -1.47 -25.43
N VAL A 53 11.83 -2.63 -25.50
CA VAL A 53 13.20 -2.77 -26.02
C VAL A 53 13.27 -2.37 -27.50
N ALA A 54 12.29 -2.79 -28.32
CA ALA A 54 12.22 -2.41 -29.73
C ALA A 54 11.96 -0.90 -29.93
N THR A 55 11.13 -0.29 -29.07
CA THR A 55 10.90 1.16 -29.07
C THR A 55 12.20 1.90 -28.74
N VAL A 56 12.92 1.47 -27.70
CA VAL A 56 14.23 2.04 -27.34
C VAL A 56 15.25 1.87 -28.47
N ALA A 57 15.25 0.74 -29.19
CA ALA A 57 16.18 0.48 -30.30
C ALA A 57 15.87 1.28 -31.58
N THR A 58 14.60 1.66 -31.82
CA THR A 58 14.20 2.43 -33.02
C THR A 58 14.36 3.94 -32.80
N THR A 59 14.43 4.39 -31.54
CA THR A 59 14.78 5.78 -31.24
C THR A 59 16.29 5.92 -31.33
N ASN A 60 16.79 6.51 -32.41
CA ASN A 60 18.21 6.84 -32.63
C ASN A 60 18.68 7.98 -31.69
N ILE A 61 18.32 7.91 -30.40
CA ILE A 61 18.79 8.80 -29.36
C ILE A 61 20.23 8.36 -29.09
N PRO A 62 21.25 9.21 -29.34
CA PRO A 62 22.63 8.90 -28.95
C PRO A 62 22.63 8.50 -27.48
N PRO A 63 23.49 7.55 -27.03
CA PRO A 63 23.47 7.08 -25.65
C PRO A 63 23.48 8.29 -24.72
N GLN A 64 22.31 8.56 -24.13
CA GLN A 64 22.21 9.63 -23.17
C GLN A 64 23.04 9.13 -22.01
N ALA A 65 24.22 9.72 -21.83
CA ALA A 65 25.02 9.56 -20.63
C ALA A 65 24.05 9.54 -19.45
N PRO A 66 24.19 8.59 -18.48
CA PRO A 66 23.21 8.42 -17.40
C PRO A 66 22.81 9.80 -16.95
N THR A 67 21.56 10.19 -17.21
CA THR A 67 21.09 11.51 -16.83
C THR A 67 21.31 11.52 -15.34
N ALA A 68 22.32 12.27 -14.90
CA ALA A 68 22.62 12.43 -13.49
C ALA A 68 21.27 12.71 -12.85
N PRO A 69 20.85 11.92 -11.84
CA PRO A 69 19.51 12.00 -11.30
C PRO A 69 19.22 13.47 -11.13
N VAL A 70 18.25 13.99 -11.90
CA VAL A 70 17.93 15.42 -11.90
C VAL A 70 17.82 15.74 -10.43
N LYS A 71 18.75 16.53 -9.90
CA LYS A 71 18.74 16.88 -8.48
C LYS A 71 17.37 17.50 -8.30
N GLY A 72 16.45 16.74 -7.71
CA GLY A 72 15.08 17.19 -7.50
C GLY A 72 15.18 18.55 -6.84
N LEU A 73 14.21 19.42 -7.11
CA LEU A 73 14.10 20.71 -6.42
C LEU A 73 14.40 20.47 -4.94
N LYS A 74 15.50 21.06 -4.44
CA LYS A 74 16.00 20.78 -3.10
C LYS A 74 15.10 21.51 -2.10
N ILE A 75 13.93 20.93 -1.86
CA ILE A 75 12.97 21.43 -0.88
C ILE A 75 13.56 21.18 0.51
N GLY A 76 13.49 22.20 1.36
CA GLY A 76 13.91 22.08 2.74
C GLY A 76 13.06 21.04 3.48
N ALA A 77 13.71 20.22 4.31
CA ALA A 77 12.99 19.34 5.23
C ALA A 77 12.15 20.19 6.22
N PRO A 78 11.02 19.65 6.72
CA PRO A 78 10.26 20.30 7.78
C PRO A 78 11.11 20.55 9.02
N ASN A 79 10.79 21.61 9.76
CA ASN A 79 11.38 21.80 11.08
C ASN A 79 10.84 20.77 12.07
N LYS A 80 11.60 20.47 13.13
CA LYS A 80 11.08 19.66 14.24
C LYS A 80 9.91 20.40 14.91
N PHE A 81 8.89 19.65 15.29
CA PHE A 81 7.70 20.18 15.96
C PHE A 81 7.62 19.66 17.38
N ASP A 82 7.47 20.56 18.35
CA ASP A 82 7.45 20.26 19.77
C ASP A 82 6.03 20.08 20.34
N GLY A 83 4.99 20.47 19.60
CA GLY A 83 3.60 20.49 20.08
C GLY A 83 3.07 21.89 20.42
N THR A 84 3.80 22.95 20.07
CA THR A 84 3.29 24.33 20.19
C THR A 84 2.03 24.51 19.31
N HIS A 85 0.93 24.99 19.89
CA HIS A 85 -0.33 25.16 19.18
C HIS A 85 -0.32 26.40 18.24
N GLY A 86 -1.36 26.53 17.43
CA GLY A 86 -1.62 27.68 16.57
C GLY A 86 -0.70 27.78 15.37
N ALA A 87 -0.19 28.98 15.10
CA ALA A 87 0.56 29.29 13.89
C ALA A 87 1.76 28.35 13.65
N LYS A 88 2.45 27.89 14.71
CA LYS A 88 3.57 26.95 14.56
C LYS A 88 3.12 25.57 14.04
N ALA A 89 1.98 25.07 14.52
CA ALA A 89 1.40 23.83 14.05
C ALA A 89 0.97 23.92 12.58
N GLU A 90 0.33 25.04 12.20
CA GLU A 90 -0.04 25.30 10.81
C GLU A 90 1.18 25.35 9.88
N VAL A 91 2.27 26.00 10.31
CA VAL A 91 3.51 26.07 9.52
C VAL A 91 4.11 24.68 9.37
N PHE A 92 4.17 23.89 10.44
CA PHE A 92 4.70 22.53 10.39
C PHE A 92 3.94 21.66 9.40
N ILE A 93 2.60 21.63 9.47
CA ILE A 93 1.82 20.76 8.57
C ILE A 93 1.91 21.23 7.10
N LYS A 94 2.01 22.53 6.85
CA LYS A 94 2.26 23.07 5.49
C LYS A 94 3.63 22.65 4.96
N GLN A 95 4.68 22.70 5.77
CA GLN A 95 6.02 22.23 5.40
C GLN A 95 6.02 20.73 5.06
N VAL A 96 5.35 19.92 5.88
CA VAL A 96 5.17 18.48 5.64
C VAL A 96 4.48 18.24 4.30
N ASN A 97 3.35 18.90 4.05
CA ASN A 97 2.58 18.72 2.81
C ASN A 97 3.38 19.13 1.56
N LEU A 98 4.14 20.24 1.63
CA LEU A 98 5.04 20.66 0.55
C LEU A 98 6.14 19.63 0.29
N TYR A 99 6.72 19.06 1.35
CA TYR A 99 7.74 18.03 1.21
C TYR A 99 7.16 16.75 0.57
N ILE A 100 5.99 16.30 1.01
CA ILE A 100 5.30 15.13 0.42
C ILE A 100 5.01 15.38 -1.06
N LEU A 101 4.48 16.55 -1.42
CA LEU A 101 4.16 16.91 -2.79
C LEU A 101 5.39 16.86 -3.72
N ALA A 102 6.54 17.35 -3.26
CA ALA A 102 7.76 17.32 -4.07
C ALA A 102 8.48 15.97 -4.09
N ASN A 103 8.20 15.11 -3.11
CA ASN A 103 8.87 13.82 -2.94
C ASN A 103 7.87 12.64 -3.03
N GLN A 104 6.78 12.79 -3.78
CA GLN A 104 5.73 11.76 -3.91
C GLN A 104 6.29 10.40 -4.37
N HIS A 105 7.32 10.42 -5.22
CA HIS A 105 8.00 9.21 -5.69
C HIS A 105 8.73 8.45 -4.56
N LEU A 106 9.18 9.14 -3.50
CA LEU A 106 9.83 8.52 -2.32
C LEU A 106 8.81 8.16 -1.23
N LEU A 107 7.68 8.87 -1.18
CA LEU A 107 6.64 8.74 -0.16
C LEU A 107 5.33 8.22 -0.76
N SER A 108 5.42 7.08 -1.45
CA SER A 108 4.31 6.50 -2.23
C SER A 108 3.25 5.75 -1.39
N THR A 109 3.44 5.63 -0.08
CA THR A 109 2.50 4.93 0.81
C THR A 109 2.17 5.75 2.05
N ASP A 110 0.95 5.60 2.56
CA ASP A 110 0.50 6.20 3.83
C ASP A 110 1.48 5.89 4.98
N ARG A 111 2.00 4.66 5.02
CA ARG A 111 2.95 4.26 6.07
C ARG A 111 4.29 5.01 5.93
N ALA A 112 4.83 5.17 4.72
CA ALA A 112 6.06 5.92 4.50
C ALA A 112 5.91 7.40 4.88
N ILE A 113 4.77 8.00 4.51
CA ILE A 113 4.41 9.37 4.90
C ILE A 113 4.35 9.48 6.43
N MET A 114 3.70 8.54 7.11
CA MET A 114 3.56 8.56 8.55
C MET A 114 4.89 8.36 9.28
N VAL A 115 5.75 7.44 8.82
CA VAL A 115 7.13 7.29 9.34
C VAL A 115 7.87 8.62 9.22
N PHE A 116 7.78 9.27 8.06
CA PHE A 116 8.40 10.56 7.83
C PHE A 116 7.89 11.60 8.83
N ILE A 117 6.59 11.84 8.92
CA ILE A 117 6.02 12.88 9.81
C ILE A 117 6.38 12.63 11.27
N LEU A 118 6.20 11.40 11.76
CA LEU A 118 6.47 11.03 13.15
C LEU A 118 7.94 11.26 13.52
N SER A 119 8.87 11.10 12.58
CA SER A 119 10.29 11.36 12.81
C SER A 119 10.61 12.84 13.08
N TYR A 120 9.71 13.77 12.74
CA TYR A 120 9.87 15.22 13.01
C TYR A 120 9.14 15.69 14.26
N LEU A 121 8.39 14.84 14.94
CA LEU A 121 7.75 15.17 16.21
C LEU A 121 8.74 15.01 17.36
N THR A 122 8.70 15.95 18.29
CA THR A 122 9.56 16.01 19.48
C THR A 122 8.73 16.43 20.69
N GLY A 123 9.27 16.24 21.91
CA GLY A 123 8.64 16.73 23.14
C GLY A 123 7.17 16.29 23.29
N PRO A 124 6.27 17.19 23.73
CA PRO A 124 4.83 16.93 23.85
C PRO A 124 4.17 16.34 22.59
N ALA A 125 4.53 16.79 21.39
CA ALA A 125 3.97 16.24 20.15
C ALA A 125 4.31 14.76 19.95
N SER A 126 5.55 14.37 20.28
CA SER A 126 5.98 12.97 20.20
C SER A 126 5.24 12.07 21.21
N LEU A 127 4.91 12.61 22.40
CA LEU A 127 4.13 11.90 23.41
C LEU A 127 2.68 11.71 22.96
N TRP A 128 2.05 12.75 22.42
CA TRP A 128 0.72 12.66 21.84
C TRP A 128 0.65 11.65 20.68
N ALA A 129 1.72 11.57 19.88
CA ALA A 129 1.75 10.71 18.70
C ALA A 129 2.06 9.23 18.97
N GLN A 130 2.25 8.81 20.23
CA GLN A 130 2.57 7.42 20.59
C GLN A 130 1.60 6.37 20.02
N PRO A 131 0.26 6.58 20.02
CA PRO A 131 -0.65 5.63 19.40
C PRO A 131 -0.34 5.42 17.91
N TRP A 132 -0.03 6.49 17.18
CA TRP A 132 0.33 6.44 15.76
C TRP A 132 1.66 5.72 15.52
N MET A 133 2.66 5.95 16.37
CA MET A 133 3.94 5.23 16.29
C MET A 133 3.71 3.72 16.43
N ARG A 134 2.85 3.29 17.36
CA ARG A 134 2.48 1.88 17.51
C ARG A 134 1.84 1.31 16.24
N LYS A 135 0.89 2.03 15.64
CA LYS A 135 0.26 1.60 14.38
C LYS A 135 1.29 1.44 13.26
N VAL A 136 2.19 2.41 13.12
CA VAL A 136 3.25 2.42 12.09
C VAL A 136 4.23 1.26 12.27
N MET A 137 4.52 0.84 13.50
CA MET A 137 5.35 -0.34 13.78
C MET A 137 4.60 -1.66 13.56
N CYS A 138 3.27 -1.66 13.67
CA CYS A 138 2.43 -2.83 13.41
C CYS A 138 2.11 -2.97 11.92
N LYS A 139 2.69 -3.99 11.25
CA LYS A 139 2.52 -4.19 9.79
C LYS A 139 1.09 -4.54 9.37
N THR A 140 0.29 -5.08 10.28
CA THR A 140 -1.08 -5.54 9.99
C THR A 140 -2.12 -4.44 10.14
N GLU A 141 -1.79 -3.31 10.76
CA GLU A 141 -2.74 -2.20 10.92
C GLU A 141 -2.80 -1.33 9.66
N THR A 142 -4.02 -1.03 9.22
CA THR A 142 -4.26 -0.04 8.16
C THR A 142 -4.07 1.37 8.72
N ILE A 143 -3.26 2.17 8.02
CA ILE A 143 -2.96 3.55 8.40
C ILE A 143 -3.34 4.43 7.23
N LYS A 144 -4.05 5.51 7.54
CA LYS A 144 -4.40 6.57 6.59
C LYS A 144 -3.78 7.85 7.12
N HIS A 145 -2.93 8.48 6.33
CA HIS A 145 -2.31 9.75 6.70
C HIS A 145 -3.35 10.84 7.00
N ASP A 146 -4.45 10.88 6.26
CA ASP A 146 -5.51 11.88 6.45
C ASP A 146 -6.15 11.84 7.84
N ASN A 147 -6.27 10.65 8.44
CA ASN A 147 -6.77 10.50 9.81
C ASN A 147 -5.83 11.16 10.82
N PHE A 148 -4.52 11.05 10.60
CA PHE A 148 -3.52 11.72 11.42
C PHE A 148 -3.61 13.24 11.25
N VAL A 149 -3.66 13.73 10.01
CA VAL A 149 -3.76 15.18 9.73
C VAL A 149 -5.00 15.79 10.38
N THR A 150 -6.14 15.09 10.31
CA THR A 150 -7.38 15.51 10.94
C THR A 150 -7.21 15.68 12.46
N GLN A 151 -6.64 14.68 13.12
CA GLN A 151 -6.41 14.76 14.58
C GLN A 151 -5.32 15.76 14.95
N PHE A 152 -4.28 15.90 14.13
CA PHE A 152 -3.22 16.88 14.32
C PHE A 152 -3.79 18.30 14.28
N ASN A 153 -4.61 18.60 13.27
CA ASN A 153 -5.24 19.91 13.14
C ASN A 153 -6.21 20.18 14.29
N ALA A 154 -7.01 19.20 14.69
CA ALA A 154 -7.93 19.35 15.82
C ALA A 154 -7.19 19.56 17.15
N MET A 155 -6.02 18.94 17.31
CA MET A 155 -5.22 19.05 18.54
C MET A 155 -4.43 20.35 18.59
N TYR A 156 -3.72 20.71 17.51
CA TYR A 156 -2.67 21.71 17.57
C TYR A 156 -2.96 22.97 16.76
N CYS A 157 -3.86 22.94 15.77
CA CYS A 157 -4.18 24.14 15.00
C CYS A 157 -5.31 24.91 15.70
N ASP A 158 -5.19 26.23 15.75
CA ASP A 158 -6.23 27.08 16.33
C ASP A 158 -7.46 27.03 15.42
N THR A 159 -8.52 26.35 15.85
CA THR A 159 -9.81 26.38 15.16
C THR A 159 -10.55 27.70 15.39
N GLU A 160 -10.20 28.41 16.45
CA GLU A 160 -10.66 29.77 16.72
C GLU A 160 -9.67 30.79 16.16
N LYS A 161 -9.78 31.09 14.86
CA LYS A 161 -9.41 32.43 14.41
C LYS A 161 -10.37 33.39 15.09
N LYS A 162 -10.02 33.85 16.31
CA LYS A 162 -10.70 35.02 16.88
C LYS A 162 -10.54 36.14 15.86
N ASN A 163 -11.63 36.49 15.19
CA ASN A 163 -11.71 37.68 14.37
C ASN A 163 -11.55 38.88 15.30
N TRP A 164 -10.31 39.32 15.55
CA TRP A 164 -10.02 40.56 16.28
C TRP A 164 -10.21 41.81 15.41
N TRP A 165 -11.10 41.75 14.43
CA TRP A 165 -11.53 42.91 13.64
C TRP A 165 -13.03 42.82 13.36
N ARG A 166 -13.85 43.16 14.37
CA ARG A 166 -15.06 43.97 14.19
C ARG A 166 -15.57 44.49 15.52
#